data_AF-A0A7K1SPH5-F1
#
_entry.id   AF-A0A7K1SPH5-F1
#
_cell.length_a   1.000
_cell.length_b   1.000
_cell.length_c   1.000
_cell.angle_alpha   90.00
_cell.angle_beta   90.00
_cell.angle_gamma   90.00
#
_symmetry.space_group_name_H-M   'P 1'
#
loop_
_entity.id
_entity.type
_entity.pdbx_description
1 polymer ?
#
loop_
_entity_poly.entity_id
_entity_poly.type
_entity_poly.pdbx_seq_one_letter_code
_entity_poly.pdbx_strand_id
1 'polypeptide(L)'
;MRPFSWLLVLLLAVVAVACVDPEELLLRGTVDVIVIDGTITNLAEPQIIRLNRSRADPLTGRFGVLPLTKISVQVVVDSAEVINCHETVDGSYQLPSDFKGQVGHAYQLRFTLENGGTYVSTQQIMPAVPPIAKVSAQFNLTSLPPNLLGGFTKGYDLLIDMQDPVAQRNYYRWDWNLYEMQDWCKSCTQGYYMTNKLTLVSSYPAPLVYRAEPDLLEDCFDVPSSVLSTGTFSSPSYFVLDYPCRTQCWEIIHSYALNLFNDQYVNGGQILSRNIGQVPFYTHNPALIEIRQASLTSDAYRFLTLFQQQTQNTGGLADTPPAALVGNVHNVANAQEKVVGYFTAGAVSSIRYWLDKKDASGIPLGGVDDEGKIVPGDKELFFALNRRLPKPEPQTSVEYSIGFAIVGGGSRPPSALCVPSDTKTPLKPDGWRN
;
A
#
# COMPACT_ATOMS: atom_id res chain seq x y z
N MET A 1 44.89 -9.53 61.29
CA MET A 1 44.89 -8.66 60.09
C MET A 1 45.82 -9.29 59.05
N ARG A 2 45.49 -9.64 57.81
CA ARG A 2 44.26 -9.66 57.01
C ARG A 2 44.61 -10.48 55.72
N PRO A 3 44.78 -11.83 55.76
CA PRO A 3 45.03 -12.60 54.53
C PRO A 3 43.82 -12.61 53.59
N PHE A 4 42.63 -12.35 54.15
CA PHE A 4 41.37 -12.21 53.41
C PHE A 4 41.34 -10.98 52.48
N SER A 5 42.12 -9.94 52.78
CA SER A 5 42.11 -8.71 51.97
C SER A 5 42.85 -8.87 50.65
N TRP A 6 43.84 -9.76 50.58
CA TRP A 6 44.58 -10.04 49.34
C TRP A 6 43.79 -10.95 48.40
N LEU A 7 43.08 -11.95 48.95
CA LEU A 7 42.15 -12.77 48.17
C LEU A 7 41.00 -11.95 47.57
N LEU A 8 40.47 -10.96 48.31
CA LEU A 8 39.41 -10.09 47.79
C LEU A 8 39.92 -9.16 46.68
N VAL A 9 41.15 -8.65 46.78
CA VAL A 9 41.78 -7.81 45.75
C VAL A 9 42.13 -8.62 44.51
N LEU A 10 42.59 -9.87 44.67
CA LEU A 10 42.84 -10.77 43.54
C LEU A 10 41.53 -11.16 42.84
N LEU A 11 40.45 -11.40 43.60
CA LEU A 11 39.13 -11.70 43.04
C LEU A 11 38.54 -10.48 42.30
N LEU A 12 38.69 -9.26 42.84
CA LEU A 12 38.26 -8.04 42.16
C LEU A 12 39.08 -7.75 40.88
N ALA A 13 40.37 -8.06 40.90
CA ALA A 13 41.24 -7.91 39.72
C ALA A 13 40.87 -8.90 38.61
N VAL A 14 40.43 -10.12 38.94
CA VAL A 14 39.98 -11.12 37.95
C VAL A 14 38.64 -10.73 37.31
N VAL A 15 37.73 -10.08 38.05
CA VAL A 15 36.46 -9.59 37.48
C VAL A 15 36.69 -8.41 36.52
N ALA A 16 37.74 -7.60 36.73
CA ALA A 16 38.09 -6.48 35.85
C ALA A 16 38.75 -6.89 34.52
N VAL A 17 39.10 -8.18 34.34
CA VAL A 17 39.69 -8.72 33.09
C VAL A 17 38.69 -9.63 32.36
N ALA A 18 37.43 -9.69 32.80
CA ALA A 18 36.36 -10.30 32.03
C ALA A 18 35.97 -9.39 30.86
N CYS A 19 36.84 -9.30 29.84
CA CYS A 19 36.39 -8.95 28.50
C CYS A 19 35.44 -10.06 28.07
N VAL A 20 34.15 -9.76 28.03
CA VAL A 20 33.21 -10.54 27.25
C VAL A 20 33.60 -10.25 25.81
N ASP A 21 34.25 -11.20 25.14
CA ASP A 21 34.42 -11.10 23.69
C ASP A 21 33.01 -10.96 23.10
N PRO A 22 32.70 -9.84 22.42
CA PRO A 22 31.47 -9.78 21.66
C PRO A 22 31.60 -10.87 20.60
N GLU A 23 30.79 -11.91 20.72
CA GLU A 23 30.58 -12.84 19.63
C GLU A 23 30.10 -11.99 18.46
N GLU A 24 30.99 -11.70 17.51
CA GLU A 24 30.57 -11.21 16.21
C GLU A 24 29.82 -12.36 15.56
N LEU A 25 28.51 -12.40 15.81
CA LEU A 25 27.56 -13.11 14.98
C LEU A 25 27.73 -12.54 13.57
N LEU A 26 28.66 -13.12 12.82
CA LEU A 26 28.68 -13.07 11.37
C LEU A 26 27.39 -13.76 10.93
N LEU A 27 26.30 -12.99 10.91
CA LEU A 27 25.03 -13.36 10.29
C LEU A 27 25.27 -13.43 8.78
N ARG A 28 26.01 -14.44 8.32
CA ARG A 28 25.99 -14.91 6.93
C ARG A 28 24.70 -15.69 6.66
N GLY A 29 23.58 -15.25 7.23
CA GLY A 29 22.27 -15.64 6.77
C GLY A 29 21.92 -14.71 5.63
N THR A 30 22.18 -15.12 4.39
CA THR A 30 21.44 -14.53 3.27
C THR A 30 19.98 -14.94 3.51
N VAL A 31 19.19 -14.03 4.09
CA VAL A 31 17.75 -14.23 4.20
C VAL A 31 17.24 -14.16 2.77
N ASP A 32 17.01 -15.34 2.21
CA ASP A 32 16.47 -15.55 0.88
C ASP A 32 15.12 -16.24 1.06
N VAL A 33 14.06 -15.44 0.94
CA VAL A 33 12.71 -15.84 1.36
C VAL A 33 11.72 -15.41 0.30
N ILE A 34 10.85 -16.33 -0.10
CA ILE A 34 9.70 -16.03 -0.94
C ILE A 34 8.58 -15.47 -0.07
N VAL A 35 7.99 -14.37 -0.50
CA VAL A 35 6.87 -13.67 0.15
C VAL A 35 5.65 -13.78 -0.74
N ILE A 36 4.55 -14.31 -0.18
CA ILE A 36 3.27 -14.49 -0.87
C ILE A 36 2.18 -13.69 -0.18
N ASP A 37 1.41 -12.94 -0.96
CA ASP A 37 0.17 -12.33 -0.52
C ASP A 37 -0.92 -12.62 -1.56
N GLY A 38 -1.97 -13.34 -1.16
CA GLY A 38 -3.05 -13.70 -2.06
C GLY A 38 -4.32 -14.02 -1.29
N THR A 39 -5.39 -13.32 -1.63
CA THR A 39 -6.72 -13.55 -1.04
C THR A 39 -7.74 -13.77 -2.16
N ILE A 40 -8.45 -14.89 -2.11
CA ILE A 40 -9.58 -15.15 -2.99
C ILE A 40 -10.88 -14.71 -2.32
N THR A 41 -11.66 -13.88 -3.02
CA THR A 41 -12.94 -13.36 -2.54
C THR A 41 -14.09 -13.74 -3.46
N ASN A 42 -15.32 -13.61 -2.97
CA ASN A 42 -16.55 -13.84 -3.74
C ASN A 42 -17.05 -12.57 -4.48
N LEU A 43 -16.31 -11.46 -4.42
CA LEU A 43 -16.67 -10.25 -5.14
C LEU A 43 -16.23 -10.34 -6.61
N ALA A 44 -16.99 -9.70 -7.49
CA ALA A 44 -16.68 -9.59 -8.92
C ALA A 44 -15.69 -8.43 -9.15
N GLU A 45 -14.46 -8.62 -8.68
CA GLU A 45 -13.35 -7.66 -8.79
C GLU A 45 -12.05 -8.39 -9.18
N PRO A 46 -11.05 -7.69 -9.73
CA PRO A 46 -9.76 -8.29 -10.04
C PRO A 46 -9.13 -8.99 -8.83
N GLN A 47 -8.97 -10.31 -8.90
CA GLN A 47 -8.29 -11.09 -7.86
C GLN A 47 -6.80 -11.17 -8.18
N ILE A 48 -5.96 -10.55 -7.36
CA ILE A 48 -4.51 -10.43 -7.59
C ILE A 48 -3.74 -11.19 -6.50
N ILE A 49 -2.74 -11.96 -6.93
CA ILE A 49 -1.79 -12.68 -6.08
C ILE A 49 -0.42 -12.06 -6.30
N ARG A 50 0.22 -11.57 -5.24
CA ARG A 50 1.54 -10.94 -5.28
C ARG A 50 2.60 -11.92 -4.80
N LEU A 51 3.64 -12.08 -5.61
CA LEU A 51 4.75 -13.01 -5.37
C LEU A 51 6.07 -12.26 -5.48
N ASN A 52 6.80 -12.22 -4.38
CA ASN A 52 8.08 -11.51 -4.29
C ASN A 52 9.14 -12.39 -3.63
N ARG A 53 10.41 -12.05 -3.84
CA ARG A 53 11.56 -12.66 -3.18
C ARG A 53 12.32 -11.59 -2.43
N SER A 54 12.36 -11.72 -1.11
CA SER A 54 13.20 -10.89 -0.25
C SER A 54 14.59 -11.48 -0.23
N ARG A 55 15.58 -10.73 -0.71
CA ARG A 55 17.00 -11.12 -0.68
C ARG A 55 17.83 -9.99 -0.10
N ALA A 56 18.64 -10.30 0.91
CA ALA A 56 19.64 -9.36 1.41
C ALA A 56 20.78 -9.22 0.39
N ASP A 57 21.13 -7.98 0.05
CA ASP A 57 22.32 -7.66 -0.75
C ASP A 57 23.59 -8.10 0.02
N PRO A 58 24.40 -9.02 -0.54
CA PRO A 58 25.61 -9.52 0.13
C PRO A 58 26.66 -8.44 0.44
N LEU A 59 26.68 -7.32 -0.29
CA LEU A 59 27.68 -6.26 -0.15
C LEU A 59 27.21 -5.13 0.79
N THR A 60 25.92 -4.79 0.74
CA THR A 60 25.37 -3.66 1.52
C THR A 60 24.55 -4.10 2.73
N GLY A 61 24.20 -5.39 2.84
CA GLY A 61 23.31 -5.91 3.88
C GLY A 61 21.87 -5.39 3.79
N ARG A 62 21.54 -4.60 2.75
CA ARG A 62 20.20 -4.03 2.58
C ARG A 62 19.25 -5.09 2.06
N PHE A 63 18.05 -5.12 2.63
CA PHE A 63 16.97 -5.98 2.14
C PHE A 63 16.40 -5.39 0.84
N GLY A 64 16.41 -6.19 -0.23
CA GLY A 64 15.73 -5.89 -1.48
C GLY A 64 14.52 -6.80 -1.66
N VAL A 65 13.46 -6.26 -2.27
CA VAL A 65 12.31 -7.03 -2.74
C VAL A 65 12.44 -7.18 -4.24
N LEU A 66 12.56 -8.41 -4.72
CA LEU A 66 12.63 -8.75 -6.14
C LEU A 66 11.31 -9.40 -6.55
N PRO A 67 10.53 -8.81 -7.47
CA PRO A 67 9.32 -9.46 -7.97
C PRO A 67 9.67 -10.78 -8.65
N LEU A 68 8.88 -11.82 -8.39
CA LEU A 68 9.00 -13.09 -9.10
C LEU A 68 8.21 -12.98 -10.40
N THR A 69 8.90 -12.85 -11.52
CA THR A 69 8.27 -12.63 -12.83
C THR A 69 8.35 -13.86 -13.72
N LYS A 70 7.49 -13.93 -14.74
CA LYS A 70 7.45 -14.99 -15.76
C LYS A 70 7.28 -16.42 -15.22
N ILE A 71 6.72 -16.55 -14.01
CA ILE A 71 6.44 -17.85 -13.39
C ILE A 71 4.99 -18.31 -13.69
N SER A 72 4.76 -19.62 -13.63
CA SER A 72 3.40 -20.16 -13.76
C SER A 72 2.71 -20.09 -12.41
N VAL A 73 1.56 -19.40 -12.33
CA VAL A 73 0.75 -19.25 -11.12
C VAL A 73 -0.68 -19.68 -11.41
N GLN A 74 -1.22 -20.54 -10.55
CA GLN A 74 -2.51 -21.19 -10.74
C GLN A 74 -3.24 -21.33 -9.40
N VAL A 75 -4.56 -21.25 -9.43
CA VAL A 75 -5.43 -21.55 -8.29
C VAL A 75 -6.24 -22.79 -8.61
N VAL A 76 -6.16 -23.78 -7.73
CA VAL A 76 -6.90 -25.04 -7.84
C VAL A 76 -8.15 -24.96 -6.95
N VAL A 77 -9.31 -25.22 -7.55
CA VAL A 77 -10.62 -25.23 -6.89
C VAL A 77 -11.07 -26.68 -6.68
N ASP A 78 -11.45 -27.02 -5.45
CA ASP A 78 -11.91 -28.35 -5.01
C ASP A 78 -11.02 -29.53 -5.42
N SER A 79 -9.70 -29.27 -5.52
CA SER A 79 -8.70 -30.24 -5.97
C SER A 79 -8.82 -30.71 -7.43
N ALA A 80 -9.71 -30.12 -8.24
CA ALA A 80 -10.02 -30.61 -9.58
C ALA A 80 -9.85 -29.53 -10.65
N GLU A 81 -10.55 -28.41 -10.49
CA GLU A 81 -10.52 -27.32 -11.48
C GLU A 81 -9.28 -26.46 -11.30
N VAL A 82 -8.61 -26.10 -12.40
CA VAL A 82 -7.38 -25.31 -12.38
C VAL A 82 -7.62 -24.01 -13.12
N ILE A 83 -7.48 -22.89 -12.41
CA ILE A 83 -7.60 -21.55 -12.95
C ILE A 83 -6.22 -20.95 -13.08
N ASN A 84 -5.84 -20.56 -14.30
CA ASN A 84 -4.54 -19.97 -14.58
C ASN A 84 -4.57 -18.45 -14.36
N CYS A 85 -3.54 -17.92 -13.70
CA CYS A 85 -3.33 -16.49 -13.60
C CYS A 85 -2.52 -15.98 -14.81
N HIS A 86 -2.64 -14.68 -15.08
CA HIS A 86 -1.76 -13.96 -16.00
C HIS A 86 -1.03 -12.85 -15.25
N GLU A 87 0.23 -12.60 -15.60
CA GLU A 87 1.01 -11.53 -15.00
C GLU A 87 0.58 -10.17 -15.58
N THR A 88 0.29 -9.22 -14.71
CA THR A 88 -0.16 -7.87 -15.09
C THR A 88 0.94 -6.83 -14.91
N VAL A 89 1.57 -6.85 -13.75
CA VAL A 89 2.76 -6.08 -13.38
C VAL A 89 3.76 -7.07 -12.80
N ASP A 90 5.06 -6.79 -12.93
CA ASP A 90 6.12 -7.63 -12.38
C ASP A 90 5.79 -8.12 -10.95
N GLY A 91 5.65 -9.44 -10.79
CA GLY A 91 5.34 -10.07 -9.49
C GLY A 91 3.86 -10.05 -9.07
N SER A 92 2.96 -9.52 -9.89
CA SER A 92 1.51 -9.48 -9.67
C SER A 92 0.77 -10.35 -10.69
N TYR A 93 0.10 -11.38 -10.20
CA TYR A 93 -0.60 -12.39 -10.99
C TYR A 93 -2.09 -12.28 -10.79
N GLN A 94 -2.82 -11.95 -11.85
CA GLN A 94 -4.27 -11.76 -11.82
C GLN A 94 -5.01 -12.99 -12.36
N LEU A 95 -6.06 -13.40 -11.68
CA LEU A 95 -7.01 -14.40 -12.18
C LEU A 95 -7.86 -13.82 -13.34
N PRO A 96 -8.54 -14.67 -14.13
CA PRO A 96 -9.49 -14.20 -15.14
C PRO A 96 -10.50 -13.20 -14.57
N SER A 97 -10.84 -12.16 -15.33
CA SER A 97 -11.67 -11.04 -14.83
C SER A 97 -13.11 -11.43 -14.48
N ASP A 98 -13.59 -12.56 -14.98
CA ASP A 98 -14.88 -13.17 -14.68
C ASP A 98 -14.85 -14.13 -13.48
N PHE A 99 -13.66 -14.49 -13.00
CA PHE A 99 -13.51 -15.38 -11.87
C PHE A 99 -13.87 -14.67 -10.56
N LYS A 100 -14.72 -15.33 -9.77
CA LYS A 100 -14.98 -15.00 -8.38
C LYS A 100 -15.09 -16.28 -7.57
N GLY A 101 -14.58 -16.24 -6.34
CA GLY A 101 -14.72 -17.34 -5.41
C GLY A 101 -16.17 -17.58 -4.99
N GLN A 102 -16.42 -18.76 -4.45
CA GLN A 102 -17.73 -19.23 -4.04
C GLN A 102 -17.62 -19.80 -2.63
N VAL A 103 -18.60 -19.47 -1.80
CA VAL A 103 -18.67 -19.91 -0.40
C VAL A 103 -18.75 -21.44 -0.35
N GLY A 104 -17.97 -22.05 0.54
CA GLY A 104 -17.93 -23.50 0.73
C GLY A 104 -16.96 -24.25 -0.19
N HIS A 105 -16.46 -23.61 -1.26
CA HIS A 105 -15.44 -24.21 -2.13
C HIS A 105 -14.04 -24.06 -1.52
N ALA A 106 -13.16 -25.01 -1.85
CA ALA A 106 -11.78 -25.06 -1.38
C ALA A 106 -10.81 -24.52 -2.43
N TYR A 107 -9.96 -23.58 -2.04
CA TYR A 107 -8.98 -22.94 -2.91
C TYR A 107 -7.55 -23.30 -2.49
N GLN A 108 -6.67 -23.57 -3.46
CA GLN A 108 -5.26 -23.84 -3.24
C GLN A 108 -4.40 -23.12 -4.27
N LEU A 109 -3.39 -22.38 -3.81
CA LEU A 109 -2.38 -21.78 -4.67
C LEU A 109 -1.35 -22.82 -5.11
N ARG A 110 -0.98 -22.80 -6.39
CA ARG A 110 0.15 -23.54 -6.95
C ARG A 110 0.96 -22.62 -7.85
N PHE A 111 2.28 -22.62 -7.70
CA PHE A 111 3.14 -21.93 -8.66
C PHE A 111 4.46 -22.67 -8.88
N THR A 112 5.04 -22.46 -10.06
CA THR A 112 6.31 -23.06 -10.47
C THR A 112 7.26 -21.98 -10.95
N LEU A 113 8.42 -21.91 -10.31
CA LEU A 113 9.51 -21.00 -10.67
C LEU A 113 10.20 -21.41 -11.98
N GLU A 114 10.93 -20.49 -12.60
CA GLU A 114 11.71 -20.76 -13.83
C GLU A 114 12.74 -21.89 -13.66
N ASN A 115 13.26 -22.08 -12.45
CA ASN A 115 14.21 -23.15 -12.12
C ASN A 115 13.54 -24.52 -11.91
N GLY A 116 12.21 -24.62 -12.08
CA GLY A 116 11.43 -25.84 -11.88
C GLY A 116 10.98 -26.08 -10.43
N GLY A 117 11.29 -25.19 -9.48
CA GLY A 117 10.81 -25.29 -8.10
C GLY A 117 9.30 -25.09 -8.01
N THR A 118 8.58 -26.05 -7.45
CA THR A 118 7.11 -26.03 -7.32
C THR A 118 6.69 -25.78 -5.88
N TYR A 119 5.71 -24.90 -5.70
CA TYR A 119 5.20 -24.46 -4.41
C TYR A 119 3.68 -24.63 -4.36
N VAL A 120 3.17 -25.04 -3.20
CA VAL A 120 1.75 -25.32 -3.00
C VAL A 120 1.30 -24.78 -1.64
N SER A 121 0.11 -24.18 -1.59
CA SER A 121 -0.52 -23.79 -0.33
C SER A 121 -1.33 -24.93 0.30
N THR A 122 -1.63 -24.84 1.60
CA THR A 122 -2.77 -25.59 2.15
C THR A 122 -4.07 -25.19 1.46
N GLN A 123 -5.07 -26.08 1.48
CA GLN A 123 -6.42 -25.74 1.02
C GLN A 123 -7.11 -24.77 1.99
N GLN A 124 -7.85 -23.83 1.43
CA GLN A 124 -8.60 -22.81 2.17
C GLN A 124 -10.05 -22.86 1.73
N ILE A 125 -10.92 -23.34 2.61
CA ILE A 125 -12.37 -23.38 2.36
C ILE A 125 -12.92 -21.99 2.64
N MET A 126 -13.58 -21.37 1.66
CA MET A 126 -14.14 -20.03 1.79
C MET A 126 -15.33 -20.04 2.78
N PRO A 127 -15.20 -19.41 3.96
CA PRO A 127 -16.31 -19.30 4.90
C PRO A 127 -17.36 -18.32 4.38
N ALA A 128 -18.60 -18.43 4.86
CA ALA A 128 -19.62 -17.42 4.63
C ALA A 128 -19.36 -16.17 5.49
N VAL A 129 -19.89 -15.02 5.05
CA VAL A 129 -19.85 -13.78 5.83
C VAL A 129 -21.26 -13.18 5.89
N PRO A 130 -21.75 -12.78 7.09
CA PRO A 130 -23.02 -12.07 7.19
C PRO A 130 -22.88 -10.64 6.62
N PRO A 131 -23.98 -10.01 6.19
CA PRO A 131 -23.95 -8.63 5.74
C PRO A 131 -23.74 -7.65 6.91
N ILE A 132 -23.16 -6.49 6.59
CA ILE A 132 -23.14 -5.34 7.51
C ILE A 132 -24.54 -4.73 7.56
N ALA A 133 -25.13 -4.60 8.76
CA ALA A 133 -26.49 -4.10 8.93
C ALA A 133 -26.57 -2.58 8.91
N LYS A 134 -25.60 -1.91 9.55
CA LYS A 134 -25.52 -0.45 9.63
C LYS A 134 -24.08 0.02 9.70
N VAL A 135 -23.84 1.18 9.12
CA VAL A 135 -22.58 1.92 9.22
C VAL A 135 -22.86 3.30 9.81
N SER A 136 -21.96 3.78 10.65
CA SER A 136 -21.88 5.17 11.07
C SER A 136 -20.43 5.63 11.14
N ALA A 137 -20.19 6.89 10.84
CA ALA A 137 -18.91 7.55 11.05
C ALA A 137 -19.09 8.66 12.08
N GLN A 138 -18.22 8.73 13.07
CA GLN A 138 -18.27 9.76 14.11
C GLN A 138 -16.97 10.57 14.11
N PHE A 139 -17.07 11.89 13.94
CA PHE A 139 -15.90 12.75 14.00
C PHE A 139 -15.33 12.83 15.42
N ASN A 140 -14.01 12.75 15.54
CA ASN A 140 -13.28 12.81 16.80
C ASN A 140 -11.92 13.50 16.63
N LEU A 141 -11.62 14.45 17.52
CA LEU A 141 -10.36 15.21 17.52
C LEU A 141 -9.13 14.37 17.86
N THR A 142 -9.34 13.21 18.48
CA THR A 142 -8.30 12.28 18.93
C THR A 142 -8.56 10.84 18.45
N SER A 143 -9.12 10.69 17.24
CA SER A 143 -9.38 9.38 16.63
C SER A 143 -8.08 8.62 16.33
N LEU A 144 -7.08 9.32 15.78
CA LEU A 144 -5.80 8.71 15.37
C LEU A 144 -4.77 8.74 16.51
N PRO A 145 -3.91 7.71 16.62
CA PRO A 145 -2.85 7.72 17.61
C PRO A 145 -1.74 8.72 17.22
N PRO A 146 -1.10 9.39 18.19
CA PRO A 146 -0.18 10.51 17.93
C PRO A 146 1.14 10.11 17.26
N ASN A 147 1.47 8.82 17.23
CA ASN A 147 2.63 8.31 16.50
C ASN A 147 2.39 8.22 14.98
N LEU A 148 1.15 8.46 14.52
CA LEU A 148 0.78 8.43 13.12
C LEU A 148 0.80 9.84 12.49
N LEU A 149 1.06 9.93 11.18
CA LEU A 149 0.89 11.13 10.35
C LEU A 149 1.53 12.43 10.91
N GLY A 150 2.66 12.30 11.62
CA GLY A 150 3.38 13.44 12.18
C GLY A 150 2.69 14.10 13.37
N GLY A 151 1.95 13.34 14.19
CA GLY A 151 1.24 13.86 15.36
C GLY A 151 -0.20 14.32 15.08
N PHE A 152 -0.71 14.09 13.87
CA PHE A 152 -2.08 14.45 13.53
C PHE A 152 -3.08 13.43 14.10
N THR A 153 -4.04 13.90 14.90
CA THR A 153 -4.93 13.04 15.68
C THR A 153 -6.40 13.07 15.23
N LYS A 154 -6.82 14.01 14.40
CA LYS A 154 -8.23 14.20 14.04
C LYS A 154 -8.68 13.22 12.96
N GLY A 155 -9.88 12.66 13.10
CA GLY A 155 -10.40 11.71 12.13
C GLY A 155 -11.83 11.29 12.44
N TYR A 156 -12.30 10.30 11.69
CA TYR A 156 -13.59 9.67 11.88
C TYR A 156 -13.40 8.24 12.39
N ASP A 157 -14.08 7.91 13.47
CA ASP A 157 -14.22 6.54 13.94
C ASP A 157 -15.31 5.84 13.12
N LEU A 158 -14.96 4.76 12.43
CA LEU A 158 -15.89 3.96 11.64
C LEU A 158 -16.51 2.88 12.52
N LEU A 159 -17.82 2.94 12.67
CA LEU A 159 -18.60 2.05 13.53
C LEU A 159 -19.59 1.24 12.68
N ILE A 160 -19.70 -0.06 12.98
CA ILE A 160 -20.67 -0.93 12.33
C ILE A 160 -21.58 -1.63 13.33
N ASP A 161 -22.77 -1.97 12.85
CA ASP A 161 -23.67 -2.94 13.48
C ASP A 161 -23.82 -4.16 12.56
N MET A 162 -23.78 -5.36 13.13
CA MET A 162 -24.02 -6.61 12.40
C MET A 162 -24.63 -7.69 13.30
N GLN A 163 -25.22 -8.69 12.66
CA GLN A 163 -25.72 -9.90 13.31
C GLN A 163 -24.77 -11.05 13.01
N ASP A 164 -24.20 -11.64 14.07
CA ASP A 164 -23.35 -12.81 13.97
C ASP A 164 -24.21 -14.09 13.76
N PRO A 165 -23.79 -15.05 12.92
CA PRO A 165 -24.51 -16.31 12.75
C PRO A 165 -24.46 -17.17 14.02
N VAL A 166 -25.53 -17.91 14.32
CA VAL A 166 -25.59 -18.78 15.52
C VAL A 166 -24.76 -20.04 15.35
N ALA A 167 -24.17 -20.50 16.46
CA ALA A 167 -23.58 -21.84 16.61
C ALA A 167 -22.43 -22.16 15.64
N GLN A 168 -21.74 -21.14 15.13
CA GLN A 168 -20.50 -21.26 14.38
C GLN A 168 -19.43 -20.45 15.10
N ARG A 169 -18.17 -20.81 14.91
CA ARG A 169 -17.05 -19.98 15.36
C ARG A 169 -16.53 -19.24 14.14
N ASN A 170 -16.76 -17.93 14.12
CA ASN A 170 -16.47 -17.06 13.01
C ASN A 170 -15.32 -16.11 13.34
N TYR A 171 -14.49 -15.90 12.33
CA TYR A 171 -13.39 -14.96 12.37
C TYR A 171 -13.61 -13.93 11.29
N TYR A 172 -13.43 -12.67 11.63
CA TYR A 172 -13.70 -11.56 10.73
C TYR A 172 -12.50 -10.62 10.65
N ARG A 173 -12.39 -9.98 9.50
CA ARG A 173 -11.51 -8.85 9.25
C ARG A 173 -12.32 -7.73 8.65
N TRP A 174 -12.01 -6.50 9.04
CA TRP A 174 -12.49 -5.31 8.35
C TRP A 174 -11.34 -4.50 7.78
N ASP A 175 -11.59 -3.96 6.61
CA ASP A 175 -10.78 -2.97 5.93
C ASP A 175 -11.71 -1.96 5.26
N TRP A 176 -11.14 -0.82 4.86
CA TRP A 176 -11.89 0.21 4.18
C TRP A 176 -11.05 0.90 3.10
N ASN A 177 -11.75 1.35 2.06
CA ASN A 177 -11.22 2.21 1.00
C ASN A 177 -11.94 3.56 1.09
N LEU A 178 -11.18 4.63 1.21
CA LEU A 178 -11.69 6.00 1.14
C LEU A 178 -11.44 6.54 -0.27
N TYR A 179 -12.50 6.98 -0.92
CA TYR A 179 -12.45 7.71 -2.18
C TYR A 179 -12.56 9.21 -1.88
N GLU A 180 -11.56 9.98 -2.29
CA GLU A 180 -11.57 11.45 -2.24
C GLU A 180 -11.36 12.00 -3.65
N MET A 181 -12.08 13.07 -4.01
CA MET A 181 -11.87 13.72 -5.31
C MET A 181 -10.54 14.46 -5.31
N GLN A 182 -9.74 14.28 -6.37
CA GLN A 182 -8.45 14.96 -6.53
C GLN A 182 -8.45 15.87 -7.76
N ASP A 183 -7.84 17.05 -7.61
CA ASP A 183 -7.70 18.03 -8.68
C ASP A 183 -6.35 17.98 -9.41
N TRP A 184 -5.38 17.20 -8.90
CA TRP A 184 -4.00 17.12 -9.41
C TRP A 184 -3.61 15.67 -9.70
N CYS A 185 -3.43 15.34 -10.98
CA CYS A 185 -3.37 13.94 -11.43
C CYS A 185 -1.94 13.42 -11.59
N LYS A 186 -0.98 14.28 -11.94
CA LYS A 186 0.38 13.86 -12.28
C LYS A 186 1.41 14.83 -11.72
N SER A 187 2.49 14.26 -11.19
CA SER A 187 3.70 14.97 -10.80
C SER A 187 4.87 14.45 -11.64
N CYS A 188 5.55 15.34 -12.37
CA CYS A 188 6.75 15.01 -13.13
C CYS A 188 7.98 15.54 -12.41
N THR A 189 8.84 14.63 -11.97
CA THR A 189 10.12 14.97 -11.35
C THR A 189 11.17 15.11 -12.44
N GLN A 190 11.90 16.23 -12.48
CA GLN A 190 12.93 16.49 -13.51
C GLN A 190 12.41 16.32 -14.94
N GLY A 191 11.13 16.61 -15.14
CA GLY A 191 10.45 16.31 -16.39
C GLY A 191 9.21 17.16 -16.54
N TYR A 192 8.64 17.09 -17.73
CA TYR A 192 7.44 17.81 -18.11
C TYR A 192 6.39 16.84 -18.60
N TYR A 193 5.12 17.08 -18.29
CA TYR A 193 4.04 16.25 -18.83
C TYR A 193 3.81 16.56 -20.30
N MET A 194 3.79 15.53 -21.13
CA MET A 194 3.61 15.65 -22.57
C MET A 194 2.40 14.83 -23.03
N THR A 195 1.51 15.47 -23.80
CA THR A 195 0.38 14.78 -24.44
C THR A 195 0.83 13.92 -25.61
N ASN A 196 1.89 14.33 -26.32
CA ASN A 196 2.38 13.72 -27.54
C ASN A 196 3.80 13.16 -27.37
N LYS A 197 4.13 12.13 -28.15
CA LYS A 197 5.52 11.65 -28.25
C LYS A 197 6.41 12.75 -28.84
N LEU A 198 7.65 12.81 -28.38
CA LEU A 198 8.64 13.78 -28.84
C LEU A 198 9.77 13.11 -29.61
N THR A 199 10.10 13.64 -30.77
CA THR A 199 11.28 13.24 -31.55
C THR A 199 12.30 14.36 -31.58
N LEU A 200 13.58 14.02 -31.40
CA LEU A 200 14.66 15.00 -31.47
C LEU A 200 14.91 15.39 -32.94
N VAL A 201 14.80 16.68 -33.24
CA VAL A 201 14.95 17.24 -34.60
C VAL A 201 16.27 17.99 -34.76
N SER A 202 16.71 18.72 -33.74
CA SER A 202 18.00 19.42 -33.74
C SER A 202 18.68 19.33 -32.38
N SER A 203 19.98 19.10 -32.39
CA SER A 203 20.83 19.11 -31.19
C SER A 203 21.93 20.17 -31.22
N TYR A 204 22.07 20.91 -32.33
CA TYR A 204 23.10 21.94 -32.48
C TYR A 204 22.73 23.03 -33.51
N PRO A 205 23.02 24.32 -33.21
CA PRO A 205 23.41 24.85 -31.90
C PRO A 205 22.24 24.83 -30.91
N ALA A 206 22.54 24.83 -29.60
CA ALA A 206 21.52 24.84 -28.53
C ALA A 206 20.51 25.98 -28.74
N PRO A 207 19.21 25.78 -28.38
CA PRO A 207 18.66 24.69 -27.57
C PRO A 207 18.39 23.38 -28.35
N LEU A 208 18.29 22.24 -27.63
CA LEU A 208 17.74 21.00 -28.22
C LEU A 208 16.33 21.29 -28.75
N VAL A 209 15.99 20.85 -29.96
CA VAL A 209 14.65 21.04 -30.54
C VAL A 209 14.00 19.70 -30.74
N TYR A 210 12.89 19.48 -30.07
CA TYR A 210 11.99 18.36 -30.24
C TYR A 210 10.81 18.75 -31.14
N ARG A 211 10.21 17.75 -31.79
CA ARG A 211 8.94 17.89 -32.49
C ARG A 211 7.91 17.00 -31.81
N ALA A 212 6.72 17.53 -31.61
CA ALA A 212 5.57 16.76 -31.16
C ALA A 212 5.03 15.92 -32.33
N GLU A 213 5.01 14.61 -32.16
CA GLU A 213 4.45 13.67 -33.13
C GLU A 213 2.93 13.52 -32.95
N PRO A 214 2.20 13.06 -33.97
CA PRO A 214 0.76 12.78 -33.85
C PRO A 214 0.43 11.72 -32.78
N ASP A 215 1.34 10.79 -32.53
CA ASP A 215 1.20 9.76 -31.50
C ASP A 215 1.10 10.37 -30.10
N LEU A 216 0.17 9.84 -29.29
CA LEU A 216 0.03 10.23 -27.89
C LEU A 216 1.11 9.58 -27.02
N LEU A 217 1.53 10.31 -25.98
CA LEU A 217 2.39 9.84 -24.90
C LEU A 217 1.62 9.85 -23.56
N GLU A 218 1.00 10.99 -23.21
CA GLU A 218 0.24 11.22 -21.97
C GLU A 218 1.01 10.83 -20.69
N ASP A 219 2.32 11.12 -20.67
CA ASP A 219 3.22 10.79 -19.56
C ASP A 219 4.31 11.86 -19.37
N CYS A 220 5.09 11.72 -18.31
CA CYS A 220 6.25 12.57 -18.06
C CYS A 220 7.36 12.28 -19.06
N PHE A 221 7.83 13.34 -19.70
CA PHE A 221 9.05 13.34 -20.49
C PHE A 221 10.18 13.93 -19.64
N ASP A 222 11.14 13.08 -19.29
CA ASP A 222 12.31 13.47 -18.51
C ASP A 222 13.21 14.41 -19.31
N VAL A 223 13.72 15.45 -18.64
CA VAL A 223 14.65 16.39 -19.26
C VAL A 223 15.98 15.67 -19.56
N PRO A 224 16.51 15.76 -20.78
CA PRO A 224 17.81 15.16 -21.12
C PRO A 224 18.92 15.70 -20.20
N SER A 225 19.79 14.81 -19.72
CA SER A 225 20.89 15.16 -18.82
C SER A 225 21.86 16.21 -19.39
N SER A 226 21.99 16.30 -20.72
CA SER A 226 22.79 17.33 -21.41
C SER A 226 22.24 18.75 -21.27
N VAL A 227 20.93 18.89 -21.03
CA VAL A 227 20.27 20.17 -20.76
C VAL A 227 20.45 20.59 -19.31
N LEU A 228 20.49 19.62 -18.40
CA LEU A 228 20.70 19.86 -16.96
C LEU A 228 22.14 20.32 -16.65
N SER A 229 23.13 19.96 -17.49
CA SER A 229 24.55 20.23 -17.24
C SER A 229 25.10 21.53 -17.83
N THR A 230 24.36 22.20 -18.72
CA THR A 230 24.88 23.35 -19.50
C THR A 230 24.68 24.73 -18.86
N GLY A 231 23.97 24.83 -17.72
CA GLY A 231 23.93 26.04 -16.88
C GLY A 231 23.39 27.33 -17.54
N THR A 232 22.91 27.27 -18.78
CA THR A 232 22.41 28.43 -19.54
C THR A 232 20.98 28.83 -19.18
N PHE A 233 20.32 28.05 -18.32
CA PHE A 233 19.03 28.36 -17.73
C PHE A 233 19.17 28.30 -16.21
N SER A 234 18.56 29.26 -15.51
CA SER A 234 18.43 29.28 -14.05
C SER A 234 17.51 28.18 -13.52
N SER A 235 17.66 26.95 -14.01
CA SER A 235 16.87 25.81 -13.58
C SER A 235 17.47 25.30 -12.25
N PRO A 236 16.64 25.07 -11.21
CA PRO A 236 17.16 24.53 -9.96
C PRO A 236 17.72 23.12 -10.19
N SER A 237 18.71 22.75 -9.38
CA SER A 237 19.36 21.43 -9.36
C SER A 237 18.40 20.25 -9.18
N TYR A 238 17.15 20.54 -8.78
CA TYR A 238 16.01 19.63 -8.70
C TYR A 238 14.70 20.42 -8.78
N PHE A 239 13.74 19.95 -9.58
CA PHE A 239 12.40 20.51 -9.75
C PHE A 239 11.38 19.41 -9.99
N VAL A 240 10.14 19.69 -9.59
CA VAL A 240 8.95 18.85 -9.81
C VAL A 240 7.83 19.77 -10.28
N LEU A 241 7.11 19.35 -11.31
CA LEU A 241 5.94 20.05 -11.84
C LEU A 241 4.70 19.18 -11.69
N ASP A 242 3.63 19.79 -11.21
CA ASP A 242 2.36 19.13 -10.99
C ASP A 242 1.34 19.61 -12.01
N TYR A 243 0.50 18.69 -12.48
CA TYR A 243 -0.46 18.94 -13.55
C TYR A 243 -1.88 18.65 -13.07
N PRO A 244 -2.81 19.59 -13.26
CA PRO A 244 -4.19 19.42 -12.84
C PRO A 244 -4.86 18.30 -13.65
N CYS A 245 -5.84 17.66 -13.05
CA CYS A 245 -6.62 16.62 -13.70
C CYS A 245 -7.43 17.17 -14.88
N ARG A 246 -7.39 16.48 -16.02
CA ARG A 246 -8.20 16.79 -17.21
C ARG A 246 -9.63 16.29 -17.06
N THR A 247 -9.80 15.16 -16.39
CA THR A 247 -11.08 14.49 -16.12
C THR A 247 -11.27 14.34 -14.62
N GLN A 248 -12.48 13.97 -14.19
CA GLN A 248 -12.69 13.61 -12.79
C GLN A 248 -11.74 12.47 -12.39
N CYS A 249 -11.20 12.56 -11.17
CA CYS A 249 -10.25 11.62 -10.64
C CYS A 249 -10.50 11.46 -9.14
N TRP A 250 -10.48 10.21 -8.69
CA TRP A 250 -10.62 9.87 -7.28
C TRP A 250 -9.33 9.22 -6.80
N GLU A 251 -8.78 9.76 -5.72
CA GLU A 251 -7.75 9.09 -4.93
C GLU A 251 -8.39 8.01 -4.07
N ILE A 252 -7.76 6.85 -4.00
CA ILE A 252 -8.16 5.69 -3.21
C ILE A 252 -7.15 5.56 -2.07
N ILE A 253 -7.60 5.83 -0.84
CA ILE A 253 -6.80 5.72 0.38
C ILE A 253 -7.24 4.46 1.13
N HIS A 254 -6.32 3.54 1.34
CA HIS A 254 -6.60 2.26 1.98
C HIS A 254 -6.36 2.29 3.49
N SER A 255 -7.14 1.51 4.23
CA SER A 255 -6.84 1.20 5.63
C SER A 255 -5.52 0.43 5.76
N TYR A 256 -4.63 0.89 6.63
CA TYR A 256 -3.37 0.20 6.94
C TYR A 256 -3.46 -0.67 8.21
N ALA A 257 -4.36 -0.33 9.13
CA ALA A 257 -4.54 -1.05 10.39
C ALA A 257 -5.31 -2.35 10.16
N LEU A 258 -4.83 -3.46 10.73
CA LEU A 258 -5.57 -4.72 10.70
C LEU A 258 -6.65 -4.68 11.78
N ASN A 259 -7.92 -4.81 11.40
CA ASN A 259 -8.99 -4.99 12.37
C ASN A 259 -9.47 -6.44 12.33
N LEU A 260 -9.09 -7.22 13.35
CA LEU A 260 -9.41 -8.64 13.46
C LEU A 260 -10.41 -8.88 14.60
N PHE A 261 -11.31 -9.85 14.43
CA PHE A 261 -12.24 -10.27 15.47
C PHE A 261 -12.51 -11.77 15.45
N ASN A 262 -12.67 -12.31 16.65
CA ASN A 262 -13.09 -13.68 16.94
C ASN A 262 -14.37 -13.60 17.76
N ASP A 263 -15.42 -14.23 17.27
CA ASP A 263 -16.78 -14.20 17.82
C ASP A 263 -16.96 -15.01 19.11
N GLN A 264 -15.91 -15.64 19.66
CA GLN A 264 -15.98 -16.57 20.80
C GLN A 264 -16.82 -16.10 22.01
N TYR A 265 -17.00 -14.79 22.20
CA TYR A 265 -17.78 -14.19 23.30
C TYR A 265 -19.13 -13.57 22.86
N VAL A 266 -19.43 -13.56 21.56
CA VAL A 266 -20.69 -13.03 21.00
C VAL A 266 -21.53 -14.15 20.38
N ASN A 267 -20.91 -15.06 19.61
CA ASN A 267 -21.47 -16.25 18.93
C ASN A 267 -23.00 -16.25 18.78
N GLY A 268 -23.48 -15.76 17.64
CA GLY A 268 -24.91 -15.60 17.36
C GLY A 268 -25.55 -14.33 17.94
N GLY A 269 -24.79 -13.54 18.69
CA GLY A 269 -25.23 -12.26 19.24
C GLY A 269 -25.14 -11.09 18.26
N GLN A 270 -25.68 -9.94 18.68
CA GLN A 270 -25.52 -8.68 17.96
C GLN A 270 -24.17 -8.05 18.29
N ILE A 271 -23.48 -7.58 17.25
CA ILE A 271 -22.30 -6.73 17.37
C ILE A 271 -22.76 -5.32 17.06
N LEU A 272 -22.77 -4.45 18.07
CA LEU A 272 -23.28 -3.08 17.96
C LEU A 272 -22.15 -2.07 18.14
N SER A 273 -22.14 -1.04 17.29
CA SER A 273 -21.22 0.10 17.32
C SER A 273 -19.75 -0.32 17.47
N ARG A 274 -19.36 -1.39 16.76
CA ARG A 274 -17.97 -1.86 16.77
C ARG A 274 -17.12 -0.90 15.95
N ASN A 275 -16.07 -0.35 16.56
CA ASN A 275 -15.05 0.40 15.82
C ASN A 275 -14.21 -0.55 14.96
N ILE A 276 -14.26 -0.33 13.64
CA ILE A 276 -13.54 -1.11 12.64
C ILE A 276 -12.30 -0.40 12.08
N GLY A 277 -12.10 0.88 12.41
CA GLY A 277 -10.97 1.65 11.96
C GLY A 277 -11.22 3.15 12.01
N GLN A 278 -10.17 3.91 11.69
CA GLN A 278 -10.18 5.36 11.71
C GLN A 278 -9.84 5.92 10.35
N VAL A 279 -10.62 6.89 9.88
CA VAL A 279 -10.34 7.62 8.64
C VAL A 279 -9.76 8.98 9.00
N PRO A 280 -8.50 9.28 8.63
CA PRO A 280 -7.94 10.60 8.87
C PRO A 280 -8.74 11.71 8.21
N PHE A 281 -8.86 12.86 8.90
CA PHE A 281 -9.53 14.03 8.34
C PHE A 281 -8.59 14.77 7.37
N TYR A 282 -8.50 14.28 6.13
CA TYR A 282 -7.58 14.79 5.09
C TYR A 282 -8.00 16.16 4.55
N THR A 283 -9.29 16.32 4.22
CA THR A 283 -9.87 17.51 3.58
C THR A 283 -11.27 17.81 4.11
N HIS A 284 -11.77 19.01 3.84
CA HIS A 284 -13.18 19.36 4.08
C HIS A 284 -14.16 18.78 3.05
N ASN A 285 -13.68 18.31 1.90
CA ASN A 285 -14.54 17.83 0.82
C ASN A 285 -15.22 16.51 1.22
N PRO A 286 -16.49 16.30 0.82
CA PRO A 286 -17.16 15.04 1.10
C PRO A 286 -16.44 13.87 0.39
N ALA A 287 -16.57 12.68 0.97
CA ALA A 287 -15.89 11.49 0.52
C ALA A 287 -16.81 10.28 0.55
N LEU A 288 -16.41 9.21 -0.14
CA LEU A 288 -17.10 7.93 -0.11
C LEU A 288 -16.20 6.90 0.58
N ILE A 289 -16.75 6.14 1.51
CA ILE A 289 -16.04 5.06 2.18
C ILE A 289 -16.67 3.75 1.73
N GLU A 290 -15.87 2.84 1.20
CA GLU A 290 -16.23 1.44 1.03
C GLU A 290 -15.68 0.66 2.22
N ILE A 291 -16.57 0.00 2.96
CA ILE A 291 -16.23 -0.84 4.11
C ILE A 291 -16.40 -2.29 3.69
N ARG A 292 -15.36 -3.08 3.89
CA ARG A 292 -15.32 -4.50 3.54
C ARG A 292 -15.23 -5.32 4.81
N GLN A 293 -16.17 -6.24 4.97
CA GLN A 293 -16.16 -7.26 6.02
C GLN A 293 -15.84 -8.60 5.38
N ALA A 294 -14.67 -9.14 5.71
CA ALA A 294 -14.20 -10.43 5.22
C ALA A 294 -14.32 -11.51 6.30
N SER A 295 -14.80 -12.69 5.94
CA SER A 295 -14.66 -13.89 6.77
C SER A 295 -13.25 -14.47 6.64
N LEU A 296 -12.73 -15.05 7.72
CA LEU A 296 -11.43 -15.71 7.74
C LEU A 296 -11.57 -17.18 8.17
N THR A 297 -10.68 -18.03 7.66
CA THR A 297 -10.45 -19.36 8.24
C THR A 297 -9.75 -19.23 9.59
N SER A 298 -9.87 -20.23 10.46
CA SER A 298 -9.20 -20.21 11.77
C SER A 298 -7.68 -20.07 11.65
N ASP A 299 -7.08 -20.71 10.64
CA ASP A 299 -5.63 -20.64 10.41
C ASP A 299 -5.21 -19.28 9.85
N ALA A 300 -6.01 -18.67 8.96
CA ALA A 300 -5.76 -17.31 8.47
C ALA A 300 -5.87 -16.27 9.58
N TYR A 301 -6.87 -16.39 10.46
CA TYR A 301 -6.99 -15.54 11.65
C TYR A 301 -5.77 -15.65 12.57
N ARG A 302 -5.29 -16.87 12.84
CA ARG A 302 -4.08 -17.09 13.63
C ARG A 302 -2.86 -16.45 13.00
N PHE A 303 -2.66 -16.63 11.69
CA PHE A 303 -1.56 -16.02 10.95
C PHE A 303 -1.61 -14.49 11.03
N LEU A 304 -2.75 -13.88 10.71
CA LEU A 304 -2.92 -12.42 10.73
C LEU A 304 -2.78 -11.83 12.13
N THR A 305 -3.20 -12.56 13.17
CA THR A 305 -3.02 -12.13 14.57
C THR A 305 -1.54 -12.06 14.93
N LEU A 306 -0.76 -13.09 14.57
CA LEU A 306 0.69 -13.09 14.80
C LEU A 306 1.38 -12.00 13.97
N PHE A 307 0.95 -11.80 12.73
CA PHE A 307 1.47 -10.73 11.88
C PHE A 307 1.19 -9.34 12.48
N GLN A 308 -0.04 -9.09 12.95
CA GLN A 308 -0.42 -7.85 13.62
C GLN A 308 0.43 -7.61 14.87
N GLN A 309 0.62 -8.62 15.72
CA GLN A 309 1.42 -8.49 16.94
C GLN A 309 2.87 -8.11 16.66
N GLN A 310 3.44 -8.60 15.57
CA GLN A 310 4.84 -8.33 15.19
C GLN A 310 5.04 -7.04 14.41
N THR A 311 3.98 -6.46 13.83
CA THR A 311 4.10 -5.29 12.92
C THR A 311 3.39 -4.04 13.42
N GLN A 312 2.29 -4.19 14.15
CA GLN A 312 1.43 -3.08 14.58
C GLN A 312 1.42 -2.89 16.10
N ASN A 313 1.82 -3.90 16.88
CA ASN A 313 1.88 -3.85 18.34
C ASN A 313 3.33 -3.87 18.87
N THR A 314 4.24 -3.17 18.18
CA THR A 314 5.66 -3.09 18.54
C THR A 314 6.00 -1.77 19.22
N GLY A 315 7.02 -1.78 20.10
CA GLY A 315 7.57 -0.57 20.73
C GLY A 315 7.16 -0.34 22.18
N GLY A 316 6.70 -1.38 22.89
CA GLY A 316 6.37 -1.33 24.32
C GLY A 316 7.44 -1.99 25.19
N LEU A 317 7.43 -1.71 26.51
CA LEU A 317 8.35 -2.36 27.47
C LEU A 317 8.11 -3.88 27.61
N ALA A 318 7.01 -4.38 27.04
CA ALA A 318 6.61 -5.78 27.00
C ALA A 318 6.36 -6.23 25.55
N ASP A 319 7.34 -6.00 24.67
CA ASP A 319 7.30 -6.50 23.30
C ASP A 319 7.12 -8.04 23.29
N THR A 320 6.28 -8.53 22.39
CA THR A 320 6.04 -9.97 22.25
C THR A 320 7.31 -10.63 21.72
N PRO A 321 7.78 -11.76 22.29
CA PRO A 321 8.93 -12.48 21.77
C PRO A 321 8.76 -12.76 20.27
N PRO A 322 9.81 -12.64 19.44
CA PRO A 322 9.71 -12.94 18.02
C PRO A 322 9.22 -14.38 17.80
N ALA A 323 8.04 -14.53 17.22
CA ALA A 323 7.50 -15.83 16.82
C ALA A 323 7.70 -16.03 15.32
N ALA A 324 8.12 -17.22 14.89
CA ALA A 324 8.25 -17.51 13.47
C ALA A 324 6.87 -17.42 12.78
N LEU A 325 6.71 -16.45 11.88
CA LEU A 325 5.51 -16.29 11.07
C LEU A 325 5.53 -17.34 9.94
N VAL A 326 5.13 -18.57 10.26
CA VAL A 326 5.06 -19.66 9.27
C VAL A 326 3.79 -19.49 8.45
N GLY A 327 3.97 -19.31 7.15
CA GLY A 327 2.89 -19.25 6.17
C GLY A 327 2.23 -20.60 5.91
N ASN A 328 1.31 -20.64 4.93
CA ASN A 328 0.67 -21.89 4.50
C ASN A 328 1.15 -22.39 3.13
N VAL A 329 2.17 -21.77 2.55
CA VAL A 329 2.79 -22.14 1.27
C VAL A 329 4.12 -22.84 1.55
N HIS A 330 4.40 -23.94 0.85
CA HIS A 330 5.65 -24.69 0.99
C HIS A 330 6.16 -25.19 -0.36
N ASN A 331 7.48 -25.36 -0.47
CA ASN A 331 8.09 -26.04 -1.61
C ASN A 331 7.82 -27.54 -1.52
N VAL A 332 7.36 -28.15 -2.62
CA VAL A 332 7.02 -29.57 -2.72
C VAL A 332 8.25 -30.47 -2.58
N ALA A 333 9.40 -30.05 -3.10
CA ALA A 333 10.65 -30.81 -3.07
C ALA A 333 11.48 -30.54 -1.81
N ASN A 334 11.30 -29.39 -1.15
CA ASN A 334 12.08 -29.00 0.03
C ASN A 334 11.22 -28.32 1.11
N ALA A 335 10.69 -29.10 2.05
CA ALA A 335 9.90 -28.58 3.16
C ALA A 335 10.68 -27.70 4.15
N GLN A 336 12.01 -27.65 4.07
CA GLN A 336 12.85 -26.78 4.92
C GLN A 336 13.08 -25.40 4.31
N GLU A 337 12.67 -25.18 3.06
CA GLU A 337 12.75 -23.86 2.44
C GLU A 337 11.80 -22.88 3.14
N LYS A 338 12.32 -21.69 3.46
CA LYS A 338 11.55 -20.66 4.15
C LYS A 338 10.68 -19.90 3.16
N VAL A 339 9.38 -19.94 3.41
CA VAL A 339 8.36 -19.19 2.67
C VAL A 339 7.54 -18.39 3.68
N VAL A 340 7.36 -17.10 3.41
CA VAL A 340 6.64 -16.15 4.25
C VAL A 340 5.39 -15.67 3.53
N GLY A 341 4.38 -15.29 4.29
CA GLY A 341 3.10 -14.85 3.77
C GLY A 341 2.05 -15.94 3.77
N TYR A 342 0.87 -15.64 3.25
CA TYR A 342 -0.29 -16.51 3.41
C TYR A 342 -1.22 -16.39 2.21
N PHE A 343 -1.69 -17.53 1.73
CA PHE A 343 -2.76 -17.61 0.75
C PHE A 343 -4.07 -17.94 1.47
N THR A 344 -5.11 -17.14 1.31
CA THR A 344 -6.41 -17.38 1.95
C THR A 344 -7.59 -17.22 0.99
N ALA A 345 -8.74 -17.72 1.42
CA ALA A 345 -10.02 -17.52 0.74
C ALA A 345 -11.08 -17.13 1.77
N GLY A 346 -11.85 -16.09 1.47
CA GLY A 346 -12.85 -15.55 2.38
C GLY A 346 -13.96 -14.83 1.64
N ALA A 347 -15.20 -15.04 2.05
CA ALA A 347 -16.29 -14.23 1.55
C ALA A 347 -16.18 -12.80 2.09
N VAL A 348 -16.58 -11.84 1.28
CA VAL A 348 -16.59 -10.41 1.59
C VAL A 348 -18.01 -9.87 1.42
N SER A 349 -18.49 -9.15 2.42
CA SER A 349 -19.63 -8.26 2.31
C SER A 349 -19.11 -6.83 2.29
N SER A 350 -19.50 -6.06 1.27
CA SER A 350 -19.11 -4.66 1.10
C SER A 350 -20.32 -3.76 1.22
N ILE A 351 -20.17 -2.64 1.93
CA ILE A 351 -21.16 -1.58 2.02
C ILE A 351 -20.47 -0.22 1.84
N ARG A 352 -21.17 0.72 1.22
CA ARG A 352 -20.64 2.06 0.96
C ARG A 352 -21.36 3.10 1.83
N TYR A 353 -20.57 4.02 2.36
CA TYR A 353 -21.02 5.08 3.25
C TYR A 353 -20.57 6.44 2.72
N TRP A 354 -21.53 7.35 2.54
CA TRP A 354 -21.25 8.72 2.13
C TRP A 354 -20.88 9.56 3.35
N LEU A 355 -19.64 10.04 3.38
CA LEU A 355 -19.12 10.89 4.43
C LEU A 355 -19.22 12.35 3.99
N ASP A 356 -20.24 13.08 4.47
CA ASP A 356 -20.44 14.49 4.08
C ASP A 356 -19.57 15.49 4.86
N LYS A 357 -18.90 15.02 5.91
CA LYS A 357 -17.97 15.76 6.78
C LYS A 357 -18.53 17.05 7.41
N LYS A 358 -19.85 17.21 7.48
CA LYS A 358 -20.46 18.45 8.01
C LYS A 358 -20.33 18.60 9.53
N ASP A 359 -20.12 17.49 10.23
CA ASP A 359 -19.85 17.43 11.66
C ASP A 359 -18.37 17.64 12.01
N ALA A 360 -17.48 17.72 11.01
CA ALA A 360 -16.06 17.96 11.22
C ALA A 360 -15.82 19.30 11.92
N SER A 361 -14.87 19.32 12.85
CA SER A 361 -14.40 20.55 13.47
C SER A 361 -12.87 20.68 13.45
N GLY A 362 -12.41 21.92 13.34
CA GLY A 362 -11.00 22.26 13.25
C GLY A 362 -10.40 22.05 11.86
N ILE A 363 -9.08 22.23 11.77
CA ILE A 363 -8.33 22.20 10.51
C ILE A 363 -8.00 20.75 10.12
N PRO A 364 -8.30 20.31 8.88
CA PRO A 364 -7.91 19.00 8.35
C PRO A 364 -6.40 18.94 8.07
N LEU A 365 -5.90 17.74 7.82
CA LEU A 365 -4.47 17.51 7.56
C LEU A 365 -3.94 18.33 6.39
N GLY A 366 -4.77 18.49 5.35
CA GLY A 366 -4.48 19.28 4.16
C GLY A 366 -4.77 20.76 4.27
N GLY A 367 -5.35 21.23 5.38
CA GLY A 367 -5.98 22.56 5.46
C GLY A 367 -5.00 23.72 5.72
N VAL A 368 -3.79 23.43 6.20
CA VAL A 368 -2.74 24.44 6.42
C VAL A 368 -1.38 23.92 5.97
N ASP A 369 -0.56 24.83 5.45
CA ASP A 369 0.84 24.54 5.12
C ASP A 369 1.75 24.54 6.36
N ASP A 370 3.02 24.22 6.18
CA ASP A 370 4.01 24.14 7.27
C ASP A 370 4.26 25.51 7.93
N GLU A 371 3.94 26.61 7.24
CA GLU A 371 3.98 27.97 7.77
C GLU A 371 2.65 28.41 8.44
N GLY A 372 1.65 27.54 8.48
CA GLY A 372 0.34 27.79 9.09
C GLY A 372 -0.62 28.62 8.23
N LYS A 373 -0.36 28.78 6.94
CA LYS A 373 -1.28 29.46 6.00
C LYS A 373 -2.33 28.49 5.50
N ILE A 374 -3.53 29.01 5.26
CA ILE A 374 -4.66 28.22 4.75
C ILE A 374 -4.35 27.73 3.33
N VAL A 375 -4.50 26.41 3.13
CA VAL A 375 -4.39 25.77 1.83
C VAL A 375 -5.74 25.86 1.11
N PRO A 376 -5.80 26.29 -0.16
CA PRO A 376 -7.03 26.26 -0.94
C PRO A 376 -7.65 24.87 -1.06
N GLY A 377 -8.98 24.78 -1.11
CA GLY A 377 -9.73 23.52 -1.13
C GLY A 377 -9.31 22.52 -2.23
N ASP A 378 -9.00 23.02 -3.43
CA ASP A 378 -8.51 22.26 -4.59
C ASP A 378 -7.08 21.70 -4.41
N LYS A 379 -6.42 22.05 -3.30
CA LYS A 379 -5.03 21.67 -2.98
C LYS A 379 -4.92 20.96 -1.65
N GLU A 380 -6.00 20.90 -0.84
CA GLU A 380 -5.98 20.27 0.49
C GLU A 380 -5.56 18.81 0.38
N LEU A 381 -6.20 18.02 -0.48
CA LEU A 381 -5.87 16.60 -0.63
C LEU A 381 -4.42 16.40 -1.08
N PHE A 382 -4.00 17.19 -2.08
CA PHE A 382 -2.64 17.14 -2.58
C PHE A 382 -1.62 17.44 -1.47
N PHE A 383 -1.86 18.47 -0.67
CA PHE A 383 -1.00 18.82 0.45
C PHE A 383 -1.00 17.72 1.53
N ALA A 384 -2.17 17.17 1.86
CA ALA A 384 -2.29 16.13 2.87
C ALA A 384 -1.48 14.86 2.53
N LEU A 385 -1.43 14.51 1.23
CA LEU A 385 -0.71 13.34 0.73
C LEU A 385 0.77 13.61 0.47
N ASN A 386 1.13 14.81 -0.01
CA ASN A 386 2.50 15.10 -0.48
C ASN A 386 3.31 16.01 0.45
N ARG A 387 2.70 16.59 1.49
CA ARG A 387 3.31 17.57 2.41
C ARG A 387 4.00 18.74 1.69
N ARG A 388 3.40 19.19 0.59
CA ARG A 388 3.81 20.35 -0.18
C ARG A 388 2.65 20.84 -1.02
N LEU A 389 2.67 22.13 -1.37
CA LEU A 389 1.73 22.66 -2.36
C LEU A 389 2.10 22.16 -3.77
N PRO A 390 1.11 21.99 -4.67
CA PRO A 390 1.37 21.66 -6.06
C PRO A 390 2.07 22.84 -6.76
N LYS A 391 3.04 22.50 -7.61
CA LYS A 391 3.87 23.43 -8.39
C LYS A 391 3.43 23.36 -9.85
N PRO A 392 2.45 24.18 -10.28
CA PRO A 392 2.03 24.17 -11.68
C PRO A 392 3.18 24.57 -12.59
N GLU A 393 3.18 24.01 -13.80
CA GLU A 393 4.05 24.50 -14.86
C GLU A 393 3.74 25.97 -15.17
N PRO A 394 4.76 26.85 -15.22
CA PRO A 394 4.55 28.28 -15.44
C PRO A 394 3.95 28.59 -16.82
N GLN A 395 2.97 29.49 -16.87
CA GLN A 395 2.42 30.00 -18.13
C GLN A 395 3.34 31.10 -18.69
N THR A 396 4.25 30.77 -19.59
CA THR A 396 5.08 31.78 -20.28
C THR A 396 4.89 31.72 -21.79
N SER A 397 4.60 32.88 -22.38
CA SER A 397 4.40 33.12 -23.82
C SER A 397 5.70 33.42 -24.57
N VAL A 398 6.84 32.97 -24.04
CA VAL A 398 8.15 33.14 -24.68
C VAL A 398 8.66 31.73 -24.94
N GLU A 399 8.80 31.37 -26.22
CA GLU A 399 9.32 30.10 -26.71
C GLU A 399 10.37 29.47 -25.77
N TYR A 400 9.96 28.46 -25.00
CA TYR A 400 10.78 27.47 -24.27
C TYR A 400 11.80 27.96 -23.23
N SER A 401 11.37 28.18 -21.99
CA SER A 401 12.27 28.10 -20.83
C SER A 401 12.29 26.72 -20.16
N ILE A 402 12.04 25.64 -20.93
CA ILE A 402 12.11 24.25 -20.44
C ILE A 402 13.51 23.62 -20.63
N GLY A 403 14.49 24.42 -21.08
CA GLY A 403 15.84 23.97 -21.44
C GLY A 403 15.95 23.32 -22.83
N PHE A 404 14.83 23.12 -23.53
CA PHE A 404 14.75 22.61 -24.91
C PHE A 404 13.50 23.15 -25.62
N ALA A 405 13.50 23.26 -26.95
CA ALA A 405 12.33 23.63 -27.73
C ALA A 405 11.46 22.43 -28.14
N ILE A 406 10.16 22.62 -28.33
CA ILE A 406 9.17 21.61 -28.75
C ILE A 406 8.26 22.17 -29.85
N VAL A 407 8.62 21.98 -31.11
CA VAL A 407 7.83 22.47 -32.25
C VAL A 407 6.57 21.61 -32.44
N GLY A 408 5.41 22.27 -32.57
CA GLY A 408 4.11 21.63 -32.70
C GLY A 408 3.49 21.24 -31.35
N GLY A 409 2.40 20.47 -31.39
CA GLY A 409 1.67 20.04 -30.19
C GLY A 409 0.55 20.97 -29.74
N GLY A 410 -0.05 20.66 -28.59
CA GLY A 410 -1.18 21.41 -28.02
C GLY A 410 -0.78 22.64 -27.20
N SER A 411 -1.79 23.34 -26.66
CA SER A 411 -1.59 24.47 -25.75
C SER A 411 -0.94 24.02 -24.44
N ARG A 412 -0.05 24.87 -23.90
CA ARG A 412 0.75 24.58 -22.73
C ARG A 412 0.54 25.64 -21.64
N PRO A 413 0.45 25.29 -20.34
CA PRO A 413 0.62 23.96 -19.74
C PRO A 413 -0.58 23.02 -20.00
N PRO A 414 -0.34 21.71 -20.27
CA PRO A 414 -1.43 20.74 -20.41
C PRO A 414 -2.06 20.40 -19.05
N SER A 415 -3.24 19.78 -19.10
CA SER A 415 -3.79 19.00 -17.98
C SER A 415 -3.46 17.52 -18.16
N ALA A 416 -3.37 16.76 -17.08
CA ALA A 416 -3.00 15.35 -17.08
C ALA A 416 -4.21 14.42 -17.02
N LEU A 417 -4.12 13.25 -17.68
CA LEU A 417 -5.11 12.20 -17.54
C LEU A 417 -5.06 11.57 -16.14
N CYS A 418 -6.22 11.21 -15.62
CA CYS A 418 -6.33 10.35 -14.45
C CYS A 418 -6.09 8.89 -14.88
N VAL A 419 -4.83 8.44 -14.78
CA VAL A 419 -4.46 7.07 -15.13
C VAL A 419 -4.86 6.14 -13.96
N PRO A 420 -5.67 5.09 -14.20
CA PRO A 420 -6.02 4.12 -13.17
C PRO A 420 -4.77 3.48 -12.55
N SER A 421 -4.78 3.33 -11.22
CA SER A 421 -3.75 2.64 -10.44
C SER A 421 -4.36 2.06 -9.16
N ASP A 422 -3.59 1.36 -8.34
CA ASP A 422 -4.03 0.88 -7.03
C ASP A 422 -4.55 2.02 -6.13
N THR A 423 -4.07 3.24 -6.34
CA THR A 423 -4.41 4.42 -5.53
C THR A 423 -5.27 5.44 -6.26
N LYS A 424 -5.64 5.22 -7.54
CA LYS A 424 -6.37 6.21 -8.34
C LYS A 424 -7.34 5.56 -9.30
N THR A 425 -8.50 6.21 -9.50
CA THR A 425 -9.45 5.79 -10.53
C THR A 425 -10.08 6.99 -11.25
N PRO A 426 -10.19 6.95 -12.59
CA PRO A 426 -11.00 7.90 -13.37
C PRO A 426 -12.48 7.50 -13.39
N LEU A 427 -12.82 6.29 -12.92
CA LEU A 427 -14.19 5.81 -12.89
C LEU A 427 -14.87 6.30 -11.63
N LYS A 428 -16.02 6.96 -11.80
CA LYS A 428 -16.83 7.45 -10.68
C LYS A 428 -17.18 6.28 -9.76
N PRO A 429 -16.81 6.34 -8.46
CA PRO A 429 -17.15 5.29 -7.52
C PRO A 429 -18.66 5.11 -7.37
N ASP A 430 -19.12 3.86 -7.36
CA ASP A 430 -20.52 3.53 -7.13
C ASP A 430 -21.00 4.04 -5.77
N GLY A 431 -22.08 4.81 -5.73
CA GLY A 431 -22.57 5.45 -4.50
C GLY A 431 -22.01 6.85 -4.23
N TRP A 432 -21.12 7.35 -5.08
CA TRP A 432 -20.68 8.75 -5.05
C TRP A 432 -21.84 9.71 -5.35
N ARG A 433 -22.10 10.65 -4.43
CA ARG A 433 -23.16 11.66 -4.55
C ARG A 433 -22.60 12.92 -5.21
N ASN A 434 -23.34 13.48 -6.16
CA ASN A 434 -22.99 14.73 -6.83
C ASN A 434 -23.38 15.94 -5.99
#